data_AF-U1X7V1-F1
#
_entry.id   AF-U1X7V1-F1
#
_cell.length_a   1.000
_cell.length_b   1.000
_cell.length_c   1.000
_cell.angle_alpha   90.00
_cell.angle_beta   90.00
_cell.angle_gamma   90.00
#
_symmetry.space_group_name_H-M   'P 1'
#
loop_
_entity.id
_entity.type
_entity.pdbx_description
1 polymer ?
#
loop_
_entity_poly.entity_id
_entity_poly.type
_entity_poly.pdbx_seq_one_letter_code
_entity_poly.pdbx_strand_id
1 'polypeptide(L)'
;MKKTNKILLYSGVFALCIILIAAFNYKKIAYYFAFESTFFIQKGKLVNEIKSPDKTYTAMVYWDESDGALRVDAKKNILQNRMIYWSWHETQTDVKWIDNYKIIINGKTLDVRKDKYDKRTDK
;
A
#
# COMPACT_ATOMS: atom_id res chain seq x y z
N MET A 1 -31.29 30.60 -24.53
CA MET A 1 -29.91 30.04 -24.55
C MET A 1 -29.81 28.89 -25.54
N LYS A 2 -28.80 28.90 -26.43
CA LYS A 2 -28.51 27.78 -27.34
C LYS A 2 -28.19 26.50 -26.53
N LYS A 3 -28.52 25.32 -27.05
CA LYS A 3 -28.30 24.00 -26.39
C LYS A 3 -26.85 23.84 -25.91
N THR A 4 -25.88 24.29 -26.71
CA THR A 4 -24.45 24.30 -26.39
C THR A 4 -24.11 25.10 -25.13
N ASN A 5 -24.77 26.25 -24.90
CA ASN A 5 -24.53 27.09 -23.73
C ASN A 5 -25.04 26.44 -22.44
N LYS A 6 -26.10 25.62 -22.53
CA LYS A 6 -26.60 24.86 -21.38
C LYS A 6 -25.62 23.74 -20.99
N ILE A 7 -25.06 23.03 -21.96
CA ILE A 7 -24.07 21.96 -21.72
C ILE A 7 -22.81 22.53 -21.05
N LEU A 8 -22.27 23.63 -21.58
CA LEU A 8 -21.09 24.31 -21.01
C LEU A 8 -21.34 24.77 -19.57
N LEU A 9 -22.52 25.33 -19.30
CA LEU A 9 -22.92 25.74 -17.96
C LEU A 9 -22.97 24.54 -16.99
N TYR A 10 -23.64 23.45 -17.38
CA TYR A 10 -23.72 22.25 -16.54
C TYR A 10 -22.35 21.62 -16.29
N SER A 11 -21.47 21.57 -17.30
CA SER A 11 -20.10 21.08 -17.10
C SER A 11 -19.30 21.97 -16.14
N GLY A 12 -19.49 23.29 -16.20
CA GLY A 12 -18.83 24.23 -15.29
C GLY A 12 -19.31 24.08 -13.84
N VAL A 13 -20.63 23.96 -13.65
CA VAL A 13 -21.23 23.71 -12.32
C VAL A 13 -20.75 22.37 -11.75
N PHE A 14 -20.72 21.33 -12.59
CA PHE A 14 -20.23 20.02 -12.18
C PHE A 14 -18.76 20.04 -11.74
N ALA A 15 -17.89 20.71 -12.51
CA ALA A 15 -16.48 20.88 -12.15
C ALA A 15 -16.31 21.66 -10.84
N LEU A 16 -17.10 22.71 -10.64
CA LEU A 16 -17.10 23.49 -9.39
C LEU A 16 -17.53 22.64 -8.19
N CYS A 17 -18.56 21.80 -8.33
CA CYS A 17 -18.98 20.88 -7.27
C CYS A 17 -17.85 19.91 -6.87
N ILE A 18 -17.10 19.36 -7.83
CA ILE A 18 -15.96 18.48 -7.54
C ILE A 18 -14.88 19.23 -6.75
N ILE A 19 -14.54 20.45 -7.16
CA ILE A 19 -13.55 21.29 -6.47
C ILE A 19 -14.01 21.58 -5.04
N LEU A 20 -15.28 21.92 -4.83
CA LEU A 20 -15.83 22.18 -3.50
C LEU A 20 -15.83 20.94 -2.61
N ILE A 21 -16.17 19.76 -3.16
CA ILE A 21 -16.09 18.49 -2.42
C ILE A 21 -14.65 18.17 -2.03
N ALA A 22 -13.69 18.34 -2.96
CA ALA A 22 -12.27 18.12 -2.68
C ALA A 22 -11.76 19.12 -1.62
N ALA A 23 -12.11 20.40 -1.75
CA ALA A 23 -11.75 21.45 -0.81
C ALA A 23 -12.39 21.23 0.57
N PHE A 24 -13.61 20.72 0.67
CA PHE A 24 -14.22 20.38 1.95
C PHE A 24 -13.50 19.22 2.65
N ASN A 25 -13.01 18.25 1.88
CA ASN A 25 -12.34 17.07 2.40
C ASN A 25 -10.81 17.19 2.47
N TYR A 26 -10.24 18.36 2.15
CA TYR A 26 -8.79 18.51 1.99
C TYR A 26 -7.98 18.07 3.23
N LYS A 27 -8.46 18.37 4.45
CA LYS A 27 -7.78 17.94 5.69
C LYS A 27 -7.79 16.42 5.86
N LYS A 28 -8.90 15.75 5.54
CA LYS A 28 -9.01 14.28 5.61
C LYS A 28 -8.10 13.63 4.57
N ILE A 29 -8.09 14.16 3.36
CA ILE A 29 -7.23 13.70 2.28
C ILE A 29 -5.75 13.88 2.68
N ALA A 30 -5.39 15.08 3.17
CA ALA A 30 -4.03 15.36 3.63
C ALA A 30 -3.60 14.45 4.79
N TYR A 31 -4.49 14.23 5.78
CA TYR A 31 -4.24 13.30 6.88
C TYR A 31 -4.01 11.86 6.39
N TYR A 32 -4.89 11.36 5.52
CA TYR A 32 -4.75 10.03 4.92
C TYR A 32 -3.39 9.89 4.22
N PHE A 33 -3.01 10.87 3.39
CA PHE A 33 -1.73 10.82 2.69
C PHE A 33 -0.51 10.93 3.61
N ALA A 34 -0.60 11.74 4.66
CA ALA A 34 0.50 11.94 5.60
C ALA A 34 0.72 10.74 6.53
N PHE A 35 -0.35 10.08 6.99
CA PHE A 35 -0.27 9.12 8.10
C PHE A 35 -0.68 7.68 7.76
N GLU A 36 -1.56 7.46 6.78
CA GLU A 36 -2.14 6.13 6.50
C GLU A 36 -1.69 5.56 5.15
N SER A 37 -1.44 6.43 4.18
CA SER A 37 -1.04 6.04 2.84
C SER A 37 0.29 5.29 2.89
N THR A 38 0.35 4.21 2.10
CA THR A 38 1.56 3.44 1.88
C THR A 38 2.29 3.86 0.60
N PHE A 39 1.74 4.85 -0.10
CA PHE A 39 2.24 5.31 -1.40
C PHE A 39 3.65 5.91 -1.31
N PHE A 40 3.94 6.60 -0.20
CA PHE A 40 5.22 7.29 0.03
C PHE A 40 6.20 6.51 0.89
N ILE A 41 5.87 5.27 1.29
CA ILE A 41 6.78 4.44 2.06
C ILE A 41 7.94 4.05 1.15
N GLN A 42 9.12 4.57 1.45
CA GLN A 42 10.34 4.24 0.74
C GLN A 42 10.67 2.75 0.92
N LYS A 43 11.22 2.14 -0.13
CA LYS A 43 11.74 0.77 -0.04
C LYS A 43 13.20 0.87 0.36
N GLY A 44 13.59 0.09 1.37
CA GLY A 44 15.01 -0.19 1.62
C GLY A 44 15.62 -1.05 0.51
N LYS A 45 16.83 -1.55 0.76
CA LYS A 45 17.54 -2.45 -0.14
C LYS A 45 16.78 -3.79 -0.23
N LEU A 46 16.62 -4.33 -1.44
CA LEU A 46 16.10 -5.69 -1.61
C LEU A 46 17.13 -6.68 -1.06
N VAL A 47 16.75 -7.45 -0.03
CA VAL A 47 17.63 -8.41 0.64
C VAL A 47 17.24 -9.86 0.39
N ASN A 48 15.98 -10.14 0.03
CA ASN A 48 15.55 -11.50 -0.29
C ASN A 48 14.35 -11.52 -1.24
N GLU A 49 14.22 -12.63 -1.98
CA GLU A 49 13.08 -12.97 -2.83
C GLU A 49 12.65 -14.41 -2.56
N ILE A 50 11.48 -14.60 -1.97
CA ILE A 50 11.05 -15.92 -1.50
C ILE A 50 9.77 -16.31 -2.23
N LYS A 51 9.83 -17.37 -3.04
CA LYS A 51 8.67 -17.89 -3.77
C LYS A 51 7.79 -18.71 -2.83
N SER A 52 6.48 -18.55 -2.97
CA SER A 52 5.47 -19.45 -2.42
C SER A 52 5.65 -20.87 -2.97
N PRO A 53 5.14 -21.91 -2.28
CA PRO A 53 5.35 -23.30 -2.69
C PRO A 53 4.87 -23.60 -4.13
N ASP A 54 3.72 -23.04 -4.53
CA ASP A 54 3.19 -23.15 -5.90
C ASP A 54 3.78 -22.13 -6.89
N LYS A 55 4.64 -21.23 -6.41
CA LYS A 55 5.27 -20.14 -7.16
C LYS A 55 4.29 -19.10 -7.71
N THR A 56 3.04 -19.07 -7.25
CA THR A 56 2.05 -18.06 -7.65
C THR A 56 2.43 -16.67 -7.13
N TYR A 57 3.00 -16.60 -5.93
CA TYR A 57 3.48 -15.38 -5.29
C TYR A 57 4.99 -15.43 -5.00
N THR A 58 5.63 -14.27 -5.07
CA THR A 58 6.99 -14.01 -4.58
C THR A 58 6.93 -12.92 -3.51
N ALA A 59 7.45 -13.20 -2.33
CA ALA A 59 7.66 -12.20 -1.29
C ALA A 59 8.98 -11.47 -1.57
N MET A 60 8.88 -10.17 -1.87
CA MET A 60 10.02 -9.27 -2.04
C MET A 60 10.33 -8.62 -0.70
N VAL A 61 11.48 -8.93 -0.11
CA VAL A 61 11.87 -8.50 1.23
C VAL A 61 12.86 -7.35 1.14
N TYR A 62 12.47 -6.17 1.63
CA TYR A 62 13.28 -4.97 1.63
C TYR A 62 13.66 -4.59 3.06
N TRP A 63 14.93 -4.23 3.24
CA TRP A 63 15.50 -3.83 4.53
C TRP A 63 16.17 -2.46 4.43
N ASP A 64 15.83 -1.58 5.36
CA ASP A 64 16.53 -0.32 5.58
C ASP A 64 17.32 -0.40 6.89
N GLU A 65 18.65 -0.36 6.77
CA GLU A 65 19.56 -0.46 7.90
C GLU A 65 19.51 0.76 8.83
N SER A 66 19.11 1.94 8.32
CA SER A 66 19.14 3.18 9.11
C SER A 66 18.12 3.18 10.25
N ASP A 67 16.90 2.74 9.96
CA ASP A 67 15.77 2.72 10.91
C ASP A 67 15.34 1.30 11.34
N GLY A 68 16.04 0.27 10.84
CA GLY A 68 15.62 -1.12 10.99
C GLY A 68 14.24 -1.36 10.38
N ALA A 69 13.99 -0.76 9.21
CA ALA A 69 12.69 -0.83 8.57
C ALA A 69 12.58 -2.06 7.66
N LEU A 70 11.61 -2.92 7.96
CA LEU A 70 11.28 -4.10 7.18
C LEU A 70 10.02 -3.84 6.37
N ARG A 71 10.14 -4.01 5.06
CA ARG A 71 9.00 -4.01 4.15
C ARG A 71 8.95 -5.32 3.38
N VAL A 72 7.76 -5.92 3.30
CA VAL A 72 7.52 -7.09 2.45
C VAL A 72 6.39 -6.77 1.48
N ASP A 73 6.69 -6.91 0.19
CA ASP A 73 5.69 -6.86 -0.87
C ASP A 73 5.39 -8.29 -1.37
N ALA A 74 4.11 -8.66 -1.51
CA ALA A 74 3.68 -9.86 -2.20
C ALA A 74 3.45 -9.55 -3.69
N LYS A 75 4.26 -10.15 -4.54
CA LYS A 75 4.22 -10.00 -5.99
C LYS A 75 3.69 -11.27 -6.65
N LYS A 76 2.58 -11.17 -7.37
CA LYS A 76 2.04 -12.26 -8.21
C LYS A 76 2.44 -12.11 -9.68
N ASN A 77 2.49 -10.87 -10.17
CA ASN A 77 2.98 -10.52 -11.51
C ASN A 77 3.40 -9.04 -11.50
N ILE A 78 3.73 -8.47 -12.67
CA ILE A 78 4.16 -7.07 -12.80
C ILE A 78 3.09 -6.07 -12.35
N LEU A 79 1.80 -6.38 -12.55
CA LEU A 79 0.68 -5.50 -12.20
C LEU A 79 0.17 -5.74 -10.77
N GLN A 80 0.39 -6.94 -10.23
CA GLN A 80 -0.06 -7.35 -8.90
C GLN A 80 1.11 -7.41 -7.95
N ASN A 81 1.51 -6.24 -7.46
CA ASN A 81 2.51 -6.06 -6.42
C ASN A 81 1.90 -5.26 -5.26
N ARG A 82 1.77 -5.88 -4.09
CA ARG A 82 1.10 -5.28 -2.93
C ARG A 82 1.98 -5.34 -1.71
N MET A 83 2.14 -4.23 -1.00
CA MET A 83 2.75 -4.21 0.32
C MET A 83 1.86 -4.95 1.32
N ILE A 84 2.41 -5.99 1.96
CA ILE A 84 1.69 -6.81 2.95
C ILE A 84 2.24 -6.60 4.36
N TYR A 85 3.47 -6.15 4.52
CA TYR A 85 4.10 -5.89 5.81
C TYR A 85 4.93 -4.62 5.75
N TRP A 86 4.78 -3.75 6.74
CA TRP A 86 5.68 -2.65 6.98
C TRP A 86 5.81 -2.35 8.48
N SER A 87 7.06 -2.28 8.93
CA SER A 87 7.44 -2.02 10.32
C SER A 87 8.82 -1.36 10.36
N TRP A 88 9.09 -0.62 11.44
CA TRP A 88 10.39 -0.03 11.75
C TRP A 88 10.87 -0.45 13.13
N HIS A 89 12.17 -0.29 13.41
CA HIS A 89 12.84 -0.85 14.59
C HIS A 89 12.71 -2.38 14.71
N GLU A 90 12.62 -3.08 13.58
CA GLU A 90 12.78 -4.53 13.56
C GLU A 90 14.24 -4.89 13.83
N THR A 91 14.49 -6.07 14.37
CA THR A 91 15.85 -6.59 14.63
C THR A 91 16.18 -7.81 13.77
N GLN A 92 15.21 -8.29 13.00
CA GLN A 92 15.25 -9.53 12.27
C GLN A 92 14.39 -9.43 11.00
N THR A 93 14.69 -10.28 10.03
CA THR A 93 14.04 -10.34 8.72
C THR A 93 13.51 -11.75 8.44
N ASP A 94 12.85 -12.36 9.44
CA ASP A 94 12.33 -13.72 9.30
C ASP A 94 11.05 -13.72 8.47
N VAL A 95 11.16 -14.23 7.23
CA VAL A 95 10.08 -14.30 6.26
C VAL A 95 9.99 -15.72 5.73
N LYS A 96 8.85 -16.38 5.94
CA LYS A 96 8.63 -17.76 5.49
C LYS A 96 7.20 -17.97 5.00
N TRP A 97 7.04 -18.71 3.92
CA TRP A 97 5.72 -19.17 3.49
C TRP A 97 5.26 -20.33 4.36
N ILE A 98 4.02 -20.26 4.84
CA ILE A 98 3.35 -21.36 5.54
C ILE A 98 2.64 -22.26 4.51
N ASP A 99 1.97 -21.63 3.54
CA ASP A 99 1.31 -22.28 2.42
C ASP A 99 1.35 -21.37 1.17
N ASN A 100 0.57 -21.66 0.13
CA ASN A 100 0.53 -20.90 -1.13
C ASN A 100 0.05 -19.44 -0.97
N TYR A 101 -0.67 -19.13 0.11
CA TYR A 101 -1.31 -17.83 0.33
C TYR A 101 -0.97 -17.20 1.68
N LYS A 102 -0.50 -17.98 2.66
CA LYS A 102 -0.13 -17.51 3.99
C LYS A 102 1.37 -17.43 4.16
N ILE A 103 1.81 -16.32 4.71
CA ILE A 103 3.21 -16.03 5.02
C ILE A 103 3.32 -15.60 6.47
N ILE A 104 4.40 -15.99 7.13
CA ILE A 104 4.79 -15.49 8.45
C ILE A 104 5.97 -14.53 8.28
N ILE A 105 5.84 -13.34 8.86
CA ILE A 105 6.84 -12.26 8.83
C ILE A 105 7.06 -11.80 10.27
N ASN A 106 8.24 -12.02 10.82
CA ASN A 106 8.59 -11.71 12.23
C ASN A 106 7.49 -12.14 13.22
N GLY A 107 6.99 -13.37 13.07
CA GLY A 107 5.95 -13.94 13.93
C GLY A 107 4.50 -13.58 13.56
N LYS A 108 4.27 -12.60 12.68
CA LYS A 108 2.91 -12.23 12.22
C LYS A 108 2.52 -13.06 11.00
N THR A 109 1.41 -13.80 11.11
CA THR A 109 0.83 -14.57 10.01
C THR A 109 -0.14 -13.72 9.20
N LEU A 110 0.03 -13.66 7.89
CA LEU A 110 -0.76 -12.84 6.97
C LEU A 110 -1.20 -13.66 5.75
N ASP A 111 -2.46 -13.51 5.33
CA ASP A 111 -2.96 -13.97 4.03
C ASP A 111 -2.68 -12.90 2.95
N VAL A 112 -1.76 -13.18 2.04
CA VAL A 112 -1.26 -12.21 1.04
C VAL A 112 -2.33 -11.71 0.06
N ARG A 113 -3.50 -12.36 0.03
CA ARG A 113 -4.63 -11.95 -0.83
C ARG A 113 -5.38 -10.76 -0.24
N LYS A 114 -5.41 -10.62 1.09
CA LYS A 114 -6.31 -9.67 1.77
C LYS A 114 -5.63 -8.87 2.89
N ASP A 115 -4.71 -9.48 3.63
CA ASP A 115 -4.17 -8.90 4.84
C ASP A 115 -3.06 -7.89 4.54
N LYS A 116 -2.87 -6.95 5.46
CA LYS A 116 -1.80 -5.94 5.45
C LYS A 116 -1.47 -5.63 6.90
N TYR A 117 -0.19 -5.70 7.25
CA TYR A 117 0.34 -5.16 8.50
C TYR A 117 1.08 -3.85 8.24
N ASP A 118 0.72 -2.81 8.97
CA ASP A 118 1.36 -1.49 8.95
C ASP A 118 1.41 -0.98 10.37
N LYS A 119 2.62 -0.93 10.94
CA LYS A 119 2.85 -0.63 12.37
C LYS A 119 2.29 0.74 12.82
N ARG A 120 1.96 1.66 11.90
CA ARG A 120 1.27 2.92 12.26
C ARG A 120 -0.19 2.70 12.65
N THR A 121 -0.83 1.71 12.05
CA THR A 121 -2.29 1.52 12.09
C THR A 121 -2.72 0.22 12.75
N ASP A 122 -1.83 -0.78 12.82
CA ASP A 122 -2.09 -2.01 13.55
C ASP A 122 -2.00 -1.73 15.05
N LYS A 123 -3.09 -2.01 15.78
CA LYS A 123 -3.19 -1.83 17.23
C LYS A 123 -2.71 -3.06 17.98
#